data_AF-A0A075H8Z1-F1
#
_entry.id   AF-A0A075H8Z1-F1
#
_cell.length_a   1.000
_cell.length_b   1.000
_cell.length_c   1.000
_cell.angle_alpha   90.00
_cell.angle_beta   90.00
_cell.angle_gamma   90.00
#
_symmetry.space_group_name_H-M   'P 1'
#
loop_
_entity.id
_entity.type
_entity.pdbx_description
1 polymer ?
#
loop_
_entity_poly.entity_id
_entity_poly.type
_entity_poly.pdbx_seq_one_letter_code
_entity_poly.pdbx_strand_id
1 'polypeptide(L)'
;MTIIRLNQIGKNQYERISITNKKTARTRRQRGYNWEDTLVKRFNALKYWKAFRLGSPSIALPDVLAVNNPDSIIFTIEAKSGTGTTLQVPFDQIERCLNWVNNFQVYQKRQVILAFKFLSKKRIGVGKYERRELHEFYKVWDKSKKPIDVVCTYNGKIYALKNGKQKRLTLKDFLMPFKSKHQLFYK
;
A
#
# COMPACT_ATOMS: atom_id res chain seq x y z
N MET A 1 17.68 46.05 17.24
CA MET A 1 18.32 45.00 16.39
C MET A 1 17.96 43.56 16.78
N THR A 2 17.54 43.25 18.00
CA THR A 2 17.28 41.87 18.49
C THR A 2 16.02 41.23 17.88
N ILE A 3 14.94 42.00 17.67
CA ILE A 3 13.65 41.51 17.14
C ILE A 3 13.77 41.03 15.67
N ILE A 4 14.54 41.75 14.84
CA ILE A 4 14.75 41.39 13.43
C ILE A 4 15.53 40.06 13.31
N ARG A 5 16.52 39.83 14.19
CA ARG A 5 17.28 38.57 14.23
C ARG A 5 16.44 37.38 14.65
N LEU A 6 15.55 37.53 15.65
CA LEU A 6 14.64 36.46 16.08
C LEU A 6 13.67 36.02 14.97
N ASN A 7 13.12 36.98 14.22
CA ASN A 7 12.24 36.70 13.07
C ASN A 7 12.98 36.00 11.91
N GLN A 8 14.23 36.37 11.64
CA GLN A 8 15.07 35.69 10.65
C GLN A 8 15.43 34.25 11.08
N ILE A 9 15.69 34.01 12.37
CA ILE A 9 15.96 32.66 12.91
C ILE A 9 14.71 31.77 12.77
N GLY A 10 13.52 32.28 13.12
CA GLY A 10 12.26 31.55 12.96
C GLY A 10 11.95 31.20 11.50
N LYS A 11 12.18 32.12 10.57
CA LYS A 11 12.00 31.91 9.12
C LYS A 11 12.96 30.84 8.57
N ASN A 12 14.23 30.89 8.97
CA ASN A 12 15.24 29.89 8.61
C ASN A 12 14.93 28.48 9.16
N GLN A 13 14.37 28.39 10.37
CA GLN A 13 13.92 27.11 10.94
C GLN A 13 12.72 26.53 10.18
N TYR A 14 11.73 27.36 9.83
CA TYR A 14 10.57 26.95 9.05
C TYR A 14 10.96 26.39 7.67
N GLU A 15 11.86 27.07 6.95
CA GLU A 15 12.34 26.62 5.64
C GLU A 15 13.05 25.26 5.73
N ARG A 16 13.89 25.06 6.75
CA ARG A 16 14.57 23.77 7.00
C ARG A 16 13.57 22.64 7.26
N ILE A 17 12.52 22.88 8.06
CA ILE A 17 11.46 21.91 8.33
C ILE A 17 10.69 21.58 7.04
N SER A 18 10.33 22.59 6.25
CA SER A 18 9.65 22.45 4.96
C SER A 18 10.44 21.57 3.98
N ILE A 19 11.75 21.84 3.81
CA ILE A 19 12.63 21.03 2.95
C ILE A 19 12.70 19.58 3.44
N THR A 20 12.83 19.38 4.74
CA THR A 20 12.89 18.04 5.35
C THR A 20 11.60 17.25 5.13
N ASN A 21 10.45 17.91 5.26
CA ASN A 21 9.13 17.33 4.99
C ASN A 21 8.96 16.96 3.52
N LYS A 22 9.37 17.84 2.59
CA LYS A 22 9.37 17.55 1.14
C LYS A 22 10.24 16.34 0.80
N LYS A 23 11.46 16.28 1.33
CA LYS A 23 12.37 15.12 1.17
C LYS A 23 11.72 13.84 1.70
N THR A 24 11.15 13.89 2.91
CA THR A 24 10.46 12.74 3.52
C THR A 24 9.28 12.27 2.67
N ALA A 25 8.44 13.18 2.18
CA ALA A 25 7.32 12.86 1.31
C ALA A 25 7.77 12.22 -0.01
N ARG A 26 8.83 12.74 -0.63
CA ARG A 26 9.44 12.13 -1.83
C ARG A 26 9.93 10.72 -1.56
N THR A 27 10.66 10.49 -0.47
CA THR A 27 11.13 9.16 -0.09
C THR A 27 9.97 8.19 0.17
N ARG A 28 8.87 8.64 0.78
CA ARG A 28 7.66 7.82 0.97
C ARG A 28 7.04 7.42 -0.36
N ARG A 29 6.89 8.35 -1.29
CA ARG A 29 6.37 8.08 -2.65
C ARG A 29 7.25 7.09 -3.41
N GLN A 30 8.56 7.28 -3.39
CA GLN A 30 9.49 6.36 -4.06
C GLN A 30 9.39 4.93 -3.50
N ARG A 31 9.15 4.77 -2.20
CA ARG A 31 8.93 3.44 -1.60
C ARG A 31 7.63 2.80 -2.10
N GLY A 32 6.57 3.59 -2.31
CA GLY A 32 5.33 3.14 -2.95
C GLY A 32 5.60 2.67 -4.39
N TYR A 33 6.21 3.53 -5.21
CA TYR A 33 6.51 3.23 -6.61
C TYR A 33 7.41 2.00 -6.78
N ASN A 34 8.42 1.86 -5.94
CA ASN A 34 9.28 0.68 -5.94
C ASN A 34 8.52 -0.58 -5.52
N TRP A 35 7.52 -0.45 -4.63
CA TRP A 35 6.71 -1.58 -4.22
C TRP A 35 5.79 -2.06 -5.34
N GLU A 36 5.08 -1.13 -5.97
CA GLU A 36 4.25 -1.40 -7.14
C GLU A 36 5.05 -2.04 -8.28
N ASP A 37 6.22 -1.47 -8.59
CA ASP A 37 7.14 -2.01 -9.61
C ASP A 37 7.65 -3.42 -9.25
N THR A 38 7.91 -3.69 -7.97
CA THR A 38 8.29 -5.03 -7.51
C THR A 38 7.15 -6.03 -7.76
N LEU A 39 5.89 -5.67 -7.48
CA LEU A 39 4.75 -6.54 -7.72
C LEU A 39 4.61 -6.84 -9.22
N VAL A 40 4.68 -5.81 -10.06
CA VAL A 40 4.62 -5.94 -11.52
C VAL A 40 5.71 -6.88 -12.05
N LYS A 41 6.96 -6.67 -11.63
CA LYS A 41 8.08 -7.53 -12.03
C LYS A 41 7.88 -8.99 -11.60
N ARG A 42 7.39 -9.22 -10.39
CA ARG A 42 7.13 -10.57 -9.87
C ARG A 42 6.03 -11.30 -10.65
N PHE A 43 4.95 -10.61 -11.02
CA PHE A 43 3.93 -11.18 -11.90
C PHE A 43 4.47 -11.46 -13.30
N ASN A 44 5.14 -10.48 -13.91
CA ASN A 44 5.67 -10.60 -15.28
C ASN A 44 6.78 -11.65 -15.44
N ALA A 45 7.40 -12.09 -14.33
CA ALA A 45 8.34 -13.21 -14.31
C ALA A 45 7.66 -14.59 -14.40
N LEU A 46 6.34 -14.67 -14.18
CA LEU A 46 5.57 -15.91 -14.27
C LEU A 46 5.03 -16.11 -15.68
N LYS A 47 4.94 -17.38 -16.11
CA LYS A 47 4.30 -17.74 -17.38
C LYS A 47 2.82 -17.30 -17.38
N TYR A 48 2.37 -16.75 -18.50
CA TYR A 48 0.98 -16.31 -18.76
C TYR A 48 0.46 -15.12 -17.94
N TRP A 49 1.22 -14.64 -16.95
CA TRP A 49 0.88 -13.44 -16.22
C TRP A 49 1.37 -12.19 -16.96
N LYS A 50 0.52 -11.16 -16.99
CA LYS A 50 0.88 -9.80 -17.39
C LYS A 50 0.40 -8.83 -16.35
N ALA A 51 1.27 -7.96 -15.89
CA ALA A 51 0.96 -6.95 -14.89
C ALA A 51 1.43 -5.56 -15.33
N PHE A 52 0.66 -4.56 -14.93
CA PHE A 52 0.82 -3.17 -15.29
C PHE A 52 0.74 -2.32 -14.02
N ARG A 53 1.69 -1.39 -13.86
CA ARG A 53 1.56 -0.32 -12.86
C ARG A 53 0.69 0.77 -13.45
N LEU A 54 -0.39 1.10 -12.77
CA LEU A 54 -1.36 2.09 -13.24
C LEU A 54 -1.35 3.38 -12.39
N GLY A 55 -0.71 3.38 -11.21
CA GLY A 55 -0.88 4.44 -10.22
C GLY A 55 0.30 5.39 -9.97
N SER A 56 0.31 6.56 -10.62
CA SER A 56 0.35 7.88 -9.93
C SER A 56 0.24 9.06 -10.91
N PRO A 57 -0.60 10.10 -10.68
CA PRO A 57 -1.48 10.41 -9.55
C PRO A 57 -2.98 10.16 -9.89
N SER A 58 -3.29 9.12 -10.65
CA SER A 58 -4.67 8.90 -11.09
C SER A 58 -5.60 8.56 -9.91
N ILE A 59 -6.65 9.37 -9.75
CA ILE A 59 -7.72 9.10 -8.80
C ILE A 59 -8.59 7.90 -9.23
N ALA A 60 -8.56 7.52 -10.52
CA ALA A 60 -9.49 6.56 -11.10
C ALA A 60 -8.92 5.13 -11.29
N LEU A 61 -7.60 4.94 -11.15
CA LEU A 61 -6.93 3.67 -11.43
C LEU A 61 -6.47 2.97 -10.14
N PRO A 62 -6.51 1.63 -10.06
CA PRO A 62 -5.82 0.89 -9.00
C PRO A 62 -4.30 1.07 -9.13
N ASP A 63 -3.51 0.67 -8.12
CA ASP A 63 -2.05 0.82 -8.21
C ASP A 63 -1.45 -0.16 -9.24
N VAL A 64 -1.89 -1.42 -9.21
CA VAL A 64 -1.45 -2.48 -10.13
C VAL A 64 -2.66 -3.26 -10.65
N LEU A 65 -2.62 -3.57 -11.95
CA LEU A 65 -3.53 -4.52 -12.61
C LEU A 65 -2.71 -5.74 -13.06
N ALA A 66 -3.14 -6.94 -12.71
CA ALA A 66 -2.50 -8.19 -13.14
C ALA A 66 -3.53 -9.13 -13.75
N VAL A 67 -3.21 -9.71 -14.89
CA VAL A 67 -4.09 -10.61 -15.64
C VAL A 67 -3.37 -11.91 -15.98
N ASN A 68 -4.13 -13.00 -16.00
CA ASN A 68 -3.76 -14.27 -16.60
C ASN A 68 -4.94 -14.68 -17.49
N ASN A 69 -4.75 -14.50 -18.81
CA ASN A 69 -5.80 -14.71 -19.78
C ASN A 69 -6.20 -16.19 -19.94
N PRO A 70 -5.25 -17.16 -20.07
CA PRO A 70 -5.59 -18.58 -20.14
C PRO A 70 -6.46 -19.07 -18.99
N ASP A 71 -6.15 -18.64 -17.76
CA ASP A 71 -6.90 -19.05 -16.56
C ASP A 71 -8.10 -18.13 -16.25
N SER A 72 -8.38 -17.15 -17.12
CA SER A 72 -9.46 -16.17 -16.95
C SER A 72 -9.42 -15.45 -15.58
N ILE A 73 -8.22 -15.01 -15.17
CA ILE A 73 -7.97 -14.33 -13.88
C ILE A 73 -7.60 -12.86 -14.09
N ILE A 74 -8.18 -11.99 -13.26
CA ILE A 74 -7.79 -10.58 -13.12
C ILE A 74 -7.71 -10.18 -11.65
N PHE A 75 -6.63 -9.50 -11.30
CA PHE A 75 -6.41 -8.86 -10.02
C PHE A 75 -6.27 -7.35 -10.18
N THR A 76 -6.99 -6.59 -9.36
CA THR A 76 -6.62 -5.22 -9.04
C THR A 76 -5.96 -5.23 -7.67
N ILE A 77 -4.87 -4.48 -7.53
CA ILE A 77 -4.06 -4.47 -6.33
C ILE A 77 -3.88 -3.04 -5.88
N GLU A 78 -4.20 -2.78 -4.61
CA GLU A 78 -3.82 -1.55 -3.91
C GLU A 78 -2.61 -1.87 -3.02
N ALA A 79 -1.51 -1.16 -3.23
CA ALA A 79 -0.19 -1.50 -2.72
C ALA A 79 0.31 -0.45 -1.73
N LYS A 80 0.46 -0.84 -0.46
CA LYS A 80 0.99 0.04 0.59
C LYS A 80 2.34 -0.46 1.08
N SER A 81 3.32 0.43 1.14
CA SER A 81 4.63 0.14 1.72
C SER A 81 5.06 1.22 2.71
N GLY A 82 5.78 0.82 3.77
CA GLY A 82 6.20 1.81 4.76
C GLY A 82 7.06 1.29 5.91
N THR A 83 7.53 2.27 6.69
CA THR A 83 8.36 2.06 7.89
C THR A 83 7.58 2.18 9.19
N GLY A 84 6.25 2.36 9.11
CA GLY A 84 5.38 2.39 10.27
C GLY A 84 5.10 0.99 10.82
N THR A 85 4.35 0.94 11.90
CA THR A 85 3.77 -0.29 12.47
C THR A 85 2.38 -0.60 11.90
N THR A 86 1.79 0.35 11.18
CA THR A 86 0.52 0.22 10.48
C THR A 86 0.62 0.75 9.05
N LEU A 87 -0.21 0.20 8.17
CA LEU A 87 -0.41 0.66 6.79
C LEU A 87 -1.91 0.71 6.53
N GLN A 88 -2.39 1.86 6.05
CA GLN A 88 -3.81 2.10 5.80
C GLN A 88 -4.11 2.09 4.30
N VAL A 89 -5.22 1.48 3.94
CA VAL A 89 -5.88 1.58 2.64
C VAL A 89 -7.22 2.27 2.85
N PRO A 90 -7.36 3.54 2.42
CA PRO A 90 -8.63 4.24 2.36
C PRO A 90 -9.73 3.50 1.58
N PHE A 91 -10.99 3.69 1.99
CA PHE A 91 -12.14 3.00 1.42
C PHE A 91 -12.35 3.30 -0.07
N ASP A 92 -12.10 4.54 -0.52
CA ASP A 92 -12.25 5.00 -1.90
C ASP A 92 -11.31 4.26 -2.85
N GLN A 93 -10.12 3.89 -2.36
CA GLN A 93 -9.17 3.09 -3.13
C GLN A 93 -9.66 1.65 -3.30
N ILE A 94 -10.35 1.09 -2.30
CA ILE A 94 -10.95 -0.25 -2.40
C ILE A 94 -12.12 -0.23 -3.38
N GLU A 95 -12.99 0.77 -3.28
CA GLU A 95 -14.10 0.99 -4.19
C GLU A 95 -13.61 1.11 -5.64
N ARG A 96 -12.55 1.88 -5.87
CA ARG A 96 -11.88 2.00 -7.16
C ARG A 96 -11.38 0.67 -7.71
N CYS A 97 -10.71 -0.14 -6.88
CA CYS A 97 -10.26 -1.47 -7.27
C CYS A 97 -11.44 -2.41 -7.60
N LEU A 98 -12.54 -2.32 -6.85
CA LEU A 98 -13.78 -3.08 -7.10
C LEU A 98 -14.44 -2.68 -8.42
N ASN A 99 -14.56 -1.38 -8.69
CA ASN A 99 -15.13 -0.86 -9.92
C ASN A 99 -14.39 -1.40 -11.14
N TRP A 100 -13.05 -1.41 -11.10
CA TRP A 100 -12.25 -2.01 -12.17
C TRP A 100 -12.58 -3.48 -12.36
N VAL A 101 -12.44 -4.33 -11.34
CA VAL A 101 -12.68 -5.77 -11.53
C VAL A 101 -14.12 -6.07 -11.96
N ASN A 102 -15.11 -5.29 -11.55
CA ASN A 102 -16.51 -5.51 -11.92
C ASN A 102 -16.80 -5.18 -13.39
N ASN A 103 -16.02 -4.30 -14.02
CA ASN A 103 -16.16 -3.95 -15.44
C ASN A 103 -15.54 -4.99 -16.38
N PHE A 104 -14.49 -5.71 -15.96
CA PHE A 104 -13.85 -6.73 -16.80
C PHE A 104 -14.56 -8.09 -16.68
N GLN A 105 -15.79 -8.16 -17.18
CA GLN A 105 -16.66 -9.33 -17.04
C GLN A 105 -16.17 -10.58 -17.77
N VAL A 106 -15.29 -10.42 -18.77
CA VAL A 106 -14.67 -11.52 -19.52
C VAL A 106 -13.83 -12.46 -18.64
N TYR A 107 -13.29 -11.96 -17.52
CA TYR A 107 -12.52 -12.78 -16.58
C TYR A 107 -13.45 -13.44 -15.56
N GLN A 108 -13.37 -14.76 -15.41
CA GLN A 108 -14.17 -15.52 -14.44
C GLN A 108 -13.71 -15.23 -13.01
N LYS A 109 -12.40 -15.25 -12.76
CA LYS A 109 -11.83 -15.02 -11.43
C LYS A 109 -11.35 -13.59 -11.29
N ARG A 110 -12.13 -12.81 -10.53
CA ARG A 110 -11.92 -11.37 -10.34
C ARG A 110 -11.65 -11.10 -8.86
N GLN A 111 -10.48 -10.62 -8.48
CA GLN A 111 -10.16 -10.36 -7.07
C GLN A 111 -9.51 -8.99 -6.85
N VAL A 112 -9.86 -8.34 -5.74
CA VAL A 112 -9.16 -7.16 -5.24
C VAL A 112 -8.21 -7.60 -4.14
N ILE A 113 -6.92 -7.30 -4.30
CA ILE A 113 -5.87 -7.68 -3.37
C ILE A 113 -5.32 -6.43 -2.68
N LEU A 114 -5.25 -6.44 -1.36
CA LEU A 114 -4.57 -5.43 -0.57
C LEU A 114 -3.17 -5.94 -0.25
N ALA A 115 -2.15 -5.29 -0.83
CA ALA A 115 -0.75 -5.71 -0.73
C ALA A 115 0.05 -4.79 0.20
N PHE A 116 0.45 -5.31 1.35
CA PHE A 116 1.16 -4.57 2.39
C PHE A 116 2.62 -4.98 2.45
N LYS A 117 3.54 -4.01 2.48
CA LYS A 117 4.97 -4.23 2.68
C LYS A 117 5.52 -3.38 3.83
N PHE A 118 5.81 -4.04 4.94
CA PHE A 118 6.52 -3.45 6.06
C PHE A 118 8.02 -3.58 5.85
N LEU A 119 8.71 -2.45 5.72
CA LEU A 119 10.15 -2.43 5.45
C LEU A 119 10.95 -2.89 6.66
N SER A 120 12.15 -3.42 6.42
CA SER A 120 13.13 -3.85 7.45
C SER A 120 13.68 -2.73 8.34
N LYS A 121 13.19 -1.49 8.15
CA LYS A 121 13.44 -0.35 9.03
C LYS A 121 12.12 0.16 9.61
N LYS A 122 12.02 0.21 10.93
CA LYS A 122 10.89 0.78 11.67
C LYS A 122 11.24 2.19 12.11
N ARG A 123 10.35 3.14 11.80
CA ARG A 123 10.52 4.53 12.23
C ARG A 123 10.14 4.63 13.70
N ILE A 124 11.05 5.12 14.53
CA ILE A 124 10.84 5.38 15.97
C ILE A 124 10.83 6.87 16.31
N GLY A 125 11.22 7.72 15.35
CA GLY A 125 11.19 9.18 15.50
C GLY A 125 11.40 9.89 14.17
N VAL A 126 11.58 11.22 14.21
CA VAL A 126 11.98 11.99 13.02
C VAL A 126 13.40 11.59 12.64
N GLY A 127 13.59 11.04 11.43
CA GLY A 127 14.89 10.56 10.94
C GLY A 127 15.46 9.33 11.65
N LYS A 128 14.88 8.88 12.78
CA LYS A 128 15.36 7.75 13.57
C LYS A 128 14.67 6.44 13.19
N TYR A 129 15.48 5.41 12.99
CA TYR A 129 15.03 4.08 12.57
C TYR A 129 15.71 2.97 13.39
N GLU A 130 14.97 1.92 13.67
CA GLU A 130 15.50 0.64 14.17
C GLU A 130 15.34 -0.46 13.12
N ARG A 131 16.17 -1.50 13.21
CA ARG A 131 16.10 -2.67 12.34
C ARG A 131 14.96 -3.59 12.77
N ARG A 132 14.27 -4.18 11.80
CA ARG A 132 13.30 -5.27 11.97
C ARG A 132 13.29 -6.17 10.73
N GLU A 133 12.49 -7.22 10.76
CA GLU A 133 12.25 -8.04 9.59
C GLU A 133 11.37 -7.34 8.55
N LEU A 134 11.51 -7.75 7.30
CA LEU A 134 10.64 -7.31 6.22
C LEU A 134 9.47 -8.27 6.14
N HIS A 135 8.24 -7.75 6.30
CA HIS A 135 7.03 -8.54 6.16
C HIS A 135 6.21 -8.07 4.97
N GLU A 136 5.67 -9.01 4.21
CA GLU A 136 4.68 -8.80 3.17
C GLU A 136 3.39 -9.54 3.55
N PHE A 137 2.25 -8.87 3.43
CA PHE A 137 0.93 -9.47 3.63
C PHE A 137 0.06 -9.18 2.41
N TYR A 138 -0.73 -10.16 2.01
CA TYR A 138 -1.66 -10.03 0.90
C TYR A 138 -3.02 -10.49 1.37
N LYS A 139 -4.00 -9.59 1.35
CA LYS A 139 -5.36 -9.86 1.80
C LYS A 139 -6.32 -9.73 0.64
N VAL A 140 -7.20 -10.71 0.46
CA VAL A 140 -8.27 -10.59 -0.53
C VAL A 140 -9.44 -9.83 0.06
N TRP A 141 -9.90 -8.81 -0.64
CA TRP A 141 -11.12 -8.11 -0.25
C TRP A 141 -12.35 -8.99 -0.47
N ASP A 142 -13.24 -8.96 0.50
CA ASP A 142 -14.51 -9.68 0.44
C ASP A 142 -15.56 -8.81 -0.25
N LYS A 143 -15.93 -9.19 -1.48
CA LYS A 143 -16.87 -8.41 -2.31
C LYS A 143 -18.27 -8.25 -1.71
N SER A 144 -18.64 -9.10 -0.74
CA SER A 144 -19.92 -8.95 -0.03
C SER A 144 -19.91 -7.78 0.96
N LYS A 145 -18.71 -7.28 1.33
CA LYS A 145 -18.54 -6.19 2.29
C LYS A 145 -18.49 -4.84 1.57
N LYS A 146 -19.17 -3.85 2.15
CA LYS A 146 -19.03 -2.44 1.73
C LYS A 146 -17.59 -1.97 1.97
N PRO A 147 -16.97 -1.26 1.01
CA PRO A 147 -15.65 -0.65 1.20
C PRO A 147 -15.58 0.15 2.50
N ILE A 148 -14.48 0.02 3.21
CA ILE A 148 -14.20 0.71 4.48
C ILE A 148 -12.70 0.93 4.58
N ASP A 149 -12.28 1.93 5.36
CA ASP A 149 -10.86 2.14 5.63
C ASP A 149 -10.26 0.90 6.32
N VAL A 150 -9.25 0.33 5.70
CA VAL A 150 -8.55 -0.85 6.20
C VAL A 150 -7.20 -0.45 6.77
N VAL A 151 -6.89 -0.93 7.97
CA VAL A 151 -5.56 -0.83 8.58
C VAL A 151 -4.98 -2.22 8.75
N CYS A 152 -3.80 -2.44 8.17
CA CYS A 152 -2.98 -3.60 8.44
C CYS A 152 -1.88 -3.24 9.45
N THR A 153 -1.66 -4.12 10.42
CA THR A 153 -0.55 -4.00 11.39
C THR A 153 0.66 -4.80 10.94
N TYR A 154 1.82 -4.52 11.54
CA TYR A 154 3.07 -5.26 11.30
C TYR A 154 2.94 -6.78 11.55
N ASN A 155 2.00 -7.19 12.40
CA ASN A 155 1.72 -8.58 12.74
C ASN A 155 0.60 -9.19 11.86
N GLY A 156 0.20 -8.52 10.77
CA GLY A 156 -0.79 -9.03 9.83
C GLY A 156 -2.25 -8.91 10.26
N LYS A 157 -2.54 -8.40 11.48
CA LYS A 157 -3.91 -8.12 11.94
C LYS A 157 -4.53 -6.99 11.14
N ILE A 158 -5.83 -7.13 10.85
CA ILE A 158 -6.61 -6.20 10.05
C ILE A 158 -7.72 -5.55 10.90
N TYR A 159 -7.86 -4.25 10.76
CA TYR A 159 -8.89 -3.43 11.41
C TYR A 159 -9.60 -2.57 10.37
N ALA A 160 -10.89 -2.35 10.59
CA ALA A 160 -11.65 -1.31 9.93
C ALA A 160 -11.60 -0.03 10.77
N LEU A 161 -11.40 1.13 10.12
CA LEU A 161 -11.60 2.45 10.72
C LEU A 161 -12.99 2.95 10.36
N LYS A 162 -13.81 3.24 11.37
CA LYS A 162 -15.12 3.90 11.19
C LYS A 162 -15.25 5.03 12.20
N ASN A 163 -15.35 6.27 11.74
CA ASN A 163 -15.46 7.47 12.59
C ASN A 163 -14.36 7.52 13.67
N GLY A 164 -13.11 7.20 13.30
CA GLY A 164 -11.97 7.15 14.21
C GLY A 164 -11.92 5.94 15.15
N LYS A 165 -12.98 5.12 15.23
CA LYS A 165 -12.99 3.88 16.02
C LYS A 165 -12.47 2.70 15.21
N GLN A 166 -11.61 1.91 15.83
CA GLN A 166 -11.11 0.67 15.24
C GLN A 166 -12.06 -0.49 15.56
N LYS A 167 -12.52 -1.20 14.53
CA LYS A 167 -13.25 -2.47 14.68
C LYS A 167 -12.46 -3.58 14.01
N ARG A 168 -12.32 -4.74 14.66
CA ARG A 168 -11.65 -5.90 14.04
C ARG A 168 -12.34 -6.26 12.73
N LEU A 169 -11.56 -6.43 11.66
CA LEU A 169 -12.04 -6.84 10.34
C LEU A 169 -11.29 -8.09 9.93
N THR A 170 -12.01 -9.15 9.57
CA THR A 170 -11.39 -10.38 9.06
C THR A 170 -11.39 -10.37 7.55
N LEU A 171 -10.19 -10.39 6.97
CA LEU A 171 -9.92 -10.63 5.55
C LEU A 171 -9.07 -11.89 5.40
N LYS A 172 -9.38 -12.71 4.39
CA LYS A 172 -8.63 -13.93 4.11
C LYS A 172 -7.24 -13.57 3.60
N ASP A 173 -6.23 -14.28 4.07
CA ASP A 173 -4.91 -14.24 3.42
C ASP A 173 -4.99 -14.79 2.02
N PHE A 174 -4.20 -14.18 1.14
CA PHE A 174 -4.14 -14.55 -0.26
C PHE A 174 -2.74 -15.01 -0.62
N LEU A 175 -2.60 -16.27 -1.01
CA LEU A 175 -1.34 -16.79 -1.55
C LEU A 175 -1.11 -16.20 -2.95
N MET A 176 -0.05 -15.41 -3.10
CA MET A 176 0.30 -14.83 -4.39
C MET A 176 0.85 -15.92 -5.33
N PRO A 177 0.64 -15.79 -6.65
CA PRO A 177 1.13 -16.78 -7.60
C PRO A 177 2.66 -16.77 -7.75
N PHE A 178 3.33 -15.70 -7.32
CA PHE A 178 4.79 -15.63 -7.28
C PHE A 178 5.32 -16.02 -5.89
N LYS A 179 6.56 -16.53 -5.85
CA LYS A 179 7.25 -16.77 -4.59
C LYS A 179 7.72 -15.44 -3.97
N SER A 180 7.34 -15.19 -2.72
CA SER A 180 7.93 -14.12 -1.90
C SER A 180 8.44 -14.70 -0.59
N LYS A 181 9.74 -14.54 -0.32
CA LYS A 181 10.39 -14.97 0.93
C LYS A 181 9.86 -14.23 2.16
N HIS A 182 9.19 -13.09 1.95
CA HIS A 182 8.70 -12.22 3.01
C HIS A 182 7.18 -12.30 3.18
N GLN A 183 6.49 -13.10 2.36
CA GLN A 183 5.05 -13.28 2.51
C GLN A 183 4.76 -14.09 3.76
N LEU A 184 3.99 -13.51 4.66
CA LEU A 184 3.53 -14.15 5.88
C LEU A 184 2.01 -14.36 5.83
N PHE A 185 1.55 -15.43 6.46
CA PHE A 185 0.14 -15.78 6.61
C PHE A 185 -0.27 -15.60 8.07
N TYR A 186 -1.41 -14.98 8.28
CA TYR A 186 -1.99 -14.81 9.61
C TYR A 186 -2.91 -15.99 9.91
N LYS A 187 -2.71 -16.62 11.07
CA LYS A 187 -3.58 -17.67 11.61
C LYS A 187 -4.75 -17.08 12.38
#